data_AF-A0A7J8LJH2-F1
#
_entry.id   AF-A0A7J8LJH2-F1
#
_cell.length_a   1.000
_cell.length_b   1.000
_cell.length_c   1.000
_cell.angle_alpha   90.00
_cell.angle_beta   90.00
_cell.angle_gamma   90.00
#
_symmetry.space_group_name_H-M   'P 1'
#
loop_
_entity.id
_entity.type
_entity.pdbx_description
1 polymer ?
#
loop_
_entity_poly.entity_id
_entity_poly.type
_entity_poly.pdbx_seq_one_letter_code
_entity_poly.pdbx_strand_id
1 'polypeptide(L)'
;MNIDGLVRAEDAFAAAGGILHDHNGRWIIGFTRYLGNCGNCVVLDSELWGIKGGLKLTLDWRFERVLIKTNSLEAVNIIQDRDRENSNSAL
;
A
#
# COMPACT_ATOMS: atom_id res chain seq x y z
N MET A 1 -5.50 3.59 -7.47
CA MET A 1 -4.91 2.30 -7.10
C MET A 1 -5.59 1.79 -5.85
N ASN A 2 -6.19 0.61 -5.92
CA ASN A 2 -6.74 -0.09 -4.75
C ASN A 2 -5.69 -1.07 -4.23
N ILE A 3 -5.45 -1.09 -2.92
CA ILE A 3 -4.45 -1.94 -2.26
C ILE A 3 -5.15 -2.79 -1.21
N ASP A 4 -4.70 -4.03 -1.08
CA ASP A 4 -5.16 -4.96 -0.05
C ASP A 4 -3.99 -5.82 0.45
N GLY A 5 -3.95 -6.05 1.75
CA GLY A 5 -2.98 -6.88 2.45
C GLY A 5 -3.62 -8.15 2.99
N LEU A 6 -2.86 -9.24 2.97
CA LEU A 6 -3.29 -10.54 3.48
C LEU A 6 -2.22 -11.11 4.42
N VAL A 7 -2.66 -11.52 5.60
CA VAL A 7 -1.86 -12.35 6.51
C VAL A 7 -2.67 -13.58 6.87
N ARG A 8 -2.03 -14.75 6.79
CA ARG A 8 -2.59 -16.02 7.24
C ARG A 8 -1.70 -16.60 8.33
N ALA A 9 -2.27 -16.74 9.53
CA ALA A 9 -1.52 -17.15 10.72
C ALA A 9 -1.06 -18.61 10.68
N GLU A 10 -1.83 -19.50 10.04
CA GLU A 10 -1.62 -20.95 10.02
C GLU A 10 -0.24 -21.36 9.49
N ASP A 11 0.24 -20.67 8.45
CA ASP A 11 1.53 -20.91 7.81
C ASP A 11 2.43 -19.67 7.80
N ALA A 12 2.09 -18.69 8.65
CA ALA A 12 2.74 -17.39 8.73
C ALA A 12 2.80 -16.63 7.38
N PHE A 13 1.95 -16.97 6.42
CA PHE A 13 1.99 -16.40 5.08
C PHE A 13 1.56 -14.93 5.09
N ALA A 14 2.36 -14.07 4.49
CA ALA A 14 2.01 -12.67 4.24
C ALA A 14 2.12 -12.33 2.75
N ALA A 15 1.14 -11.58 2.25
CA ALA A 15 1.13 -11.08 0.89
C ALA A 15 0.44 -9.72 0.83
N ALA A 16 0.75 -8.96 -0.22
CA ALA A 16 0.08 -7.72 -0.53
C ALA A 16 -0.22 -7.66 -2.02
N GLY A 17 -1.24 -6.91 -2.40
CA GLY A 17 -1.59 -6.75 -3.80
C GLY A 17 -2.31 -5.45 -4.06
N GLY A 18 -2.49 -5.16 -5.34
CA GLY A 18 -3.22 -3.99 -5.73
C GLY A 18 -3.55 -3.90 -7.20
N ILE A 19 -4.47 -3.01 -7.51
CA ILE A 19 -5.02 -2.78 -8.84
C ILE A 19 -4.97 -1.28 -9.14
N LEU A 20 -4.24 -0.92 -10.20
CA LEU A 20 -4.22 0.42 -10.76
C LEU A 20 -5.36 0.58 -11.78
N HIS A 21 -6.08 1.68 -11.66
CA HIS A 21 -7.14 2.07 -12.57
C HIS A 21 -6.81 3.43 -13.18
N ASP A 22 -7.29 3.68 -14.41
CA ASP A 22 -7.27 5.01 -15.02
C ASP A 22 -8.33 5.92 -14.36
N HIS A 23 -8.40 7.16 -14.84
CA HIS A 23 -9.36 8.14 -14.34
C HIS A 23 -10.84 7.79 -14.64
N ASN A 24 -11.08 6.90 -15.61
CA ASN A 24 -12.41 6.37 -15.94
C ASN A 24 -12.75 5.09 -15.16
N GLY A 25 -11.86 4.65 -14.24
CA GLY A 25 -12.02 3.41 -13.49
C GLY A 25 -11.69 2.15 -14.28
N ARG A 26 -11.08 2.26 -15.47
CA ARG A 26 -10.64 1.09 -16.25
C ARG A 26 -9.37 0.51 -15.66
N TRP A 27 -9.30 -0.81 -15.57
CA TRP A 27 -8.12 -1.50 -15.11
C TRP A 27 -6.92 -1.26 -16.06
N ILE A 28 -5.79 -0.86 -15.49
CA ILE A 28 -4.52 -0.69 -16.22
C ILE A 28 -3.60 -1.88 -15.94
N ILE A 29 -3.31 -2.13 -14.66
CA ILE A 29 -2.37 -3.17 -14.22
C ILE A 29 -2.70 -3.61 -12.80
N GLY A 30 -2.54 -4.91 -12.53
CA GLY A 30 -2.61 -5.48 -11.19
C GLY A 30 -1.25 -6.03 -10.78
N PHE A 31 -0.98 -6.07 -9.48
CA PHE A 31 0.21 -6.71 -8.95
C PHE A 31 -0.12 -7.50 -7.68
N THR A 32 0.67 -8.52 -7.43
CA THR A 32 0.70 -9.27 -6.18
C THR A 32 2.14 -9.41 -5.73
N ARG A 33 2.35 -9.45 -4.43
CA ARG A 33 3.66 -9.56 -3.81
C ARG A 33 3.58 -10.50 -2.62
N TYR A 34 4.29 -11.60 -2.72
CA TYR A 34 4.57 -12.44 -1.58
C TYR A 34 5.59 -11.74 -0.68
N LEU A 35 5.26 -11.59 0.61
CA LEU A 35 6.10 -10.93 1.61
C LEU A 35 6.90 -11.92 2.44
N GLY A 36 6.63 -13.22 2.29
CA GLY A 36 7.32 -14.28 3.02
C GLY A 36 6.42 -14.95 4.07
N ASN A 37 6.99 -15.95 4.73
CA ASN A 37 6.42 -16.51 5.95
C ASN A 37 6.96 -15.70 7.14
N CYS A 38 6.12 -14.82 7.66
CA CYS A 38 6.42 -13.89 8.72
C CYS A 38 5.57 -14.20 9.95
N GLY A 39 6.16 -14.90 10.93
CA GLY A 39 5.44 -15.38 12.12
C GLY A 39 4.90 -14.28 13.03
N ASN A 40 5.29 -13.03 12.80
CA ASN A 40 4.90 -11.86 13.58
C ASN A 40 4.32 -10.73 12.72
N CYS A 41 4.08 -10.94 11.42
CA CYS A 41 3.48 -9.90 10.59
C CYS A 41 2.00 -9.74 10.93
N VAL A 42 1.55 -8.50 10.96
CA VAL A 42 0.13 -8.15 11.05
C VAL A 42 -0.38 -7.65 9.69
N VAL A 43 -1.70 -7.56 9.54
CA VAL A 43 -2.32 -7.09 8.29
C VAL A 43 -1.81 -5.70 7.89
N LEU A 44 -1.56 -4.83 8.88
CA LEU A 44 -0.98 -3.51 8.66
C LEU A 44 0.37 -3.56 7.91
N ASP A 45 1.26 -4.50 8.25
CA ASP A 45 2.54 -4.64 7.56
C ASP A 45 2.31 -4.93 6.08
N SER A 46 1.40 -5.85 5.79
CA SER A 46 1.06 -6.25 4.43
C SER A 46 0.45 -5.10 3.63
N GLU A 47 -0.47 -4.34 4.23
CA GLU A 47 -1.05 -3.13 3.63
C GLU A 47 0.02 -2.09 3.27
N LEU A 48 0.91 -1.76 4.21
CA LEU A 48 1.99 -0.78 4.00
C LEU A 48 2.98 -1.25 2.92
N TRP A 49 3.30 -2.55 2.88
CA TRP A 49 4.12 -3.14 1.82
C TRP A 49 3.42 -3.09 0.46
N GLY A 50 2.11 -3.30 0.41
CA GLY A 50 1.27 -3.13 -0.77
C GLY A 50 1.32 -1.69 -1.30
N ILE A 51 1.13 -0.70 -0.42
CA ILE A 51 1.21 0.73 -0.75
C ILE A 51 2.59 1.08 -1.31
N LYS A 52 3.67 0.65 -0.64
CA LYS A 52 5.05 0.86 -1.09
C LYS A 52 5.32 0.22 -2.46
N GLY A 53 4.84 -1.01 -2.67
CA GLY A 53 4.96 -1.73 -3.94
C GLY A 53 4.22 -1.02 -5.07
N GLY A 54 2.99 -0.60 -4.80
CA GLY A 54 2.17 0.14 -5.75
C GLY A 54 2.76 1.50 -6.10
N LEU A 55 3.27 2.25 -5.12
CA LEU A 55 3.97 3.52 -5.35
C LEU A 55 5.18 3.35 -6.26
N LYS A 56 6.02 2.34 -5.98
CA LYS A 56 7.16 2.02 -6.83
C LYS A 56 6.72 1.70 -8.26
N LEU A 57 5.70 0.86 -8.43
CA LEU A 57 5.14 0.54 -9.74
C LEU A 57 4.68 1.81 -10.48
N THR A 58 4.00 2.72 -9.78
CA THR A 58 3.52 3.96 -10.40
C THR A 58 4.64 4.92 -10.80
N LEU A 59 5.71 4.99 -10.01
CA LEU A 59 6.91 5.78 -10.34
C LEU A 59 7.66 5.19 -11.53
N ASP A 60 7.83 3.87 -11.57
CA ASP A 60 8.48 3.16 -12.69
C ASP A 60 7.73 3.41 -14.02
N TRP A 61 6.40 3.55 -13.95
CA TRP A 61 5.53 3.83 -15.08
C TRP A 61 5.28 5.32 -15.34
N ARG A 62 5.94 6.21 -14.60
CA ARG A 62 5.84 7.68 -14.75
C ARG A 62 4.44 8.24 -14.54
N PHE A 63 3.60 7.59 -13.72
CA PHE A 63 2.32 8.19 -13.33
C PHE A 63 2.56 9.30 -12.31
N GLU A 64 2.26 10.55 -12.68
CA GLU A 64 2.50 11.73 -11.83
C GLU A 64 1.48 11.89 -10.69
N ARG A 65 0.25 11.42 -10.89
CA ARG A 65 -0.84 11.55 -9.92
C ARG A 65 -1.58 10.24 -9.77
N VAL A 66 -1.58 9.71 -8.56
CA VAL A 66 -2.23 8.44 -8.22
C VAL A 66 -3.02 8.61 -6.93
N LEU A 67 -4.31 8.26 -6.98
CA LEU A 67 -5.13 8.12 -5.78
C LEU A 67 -4.94 6.71 -5.21
N ILE A 68 -4.39 6.58 -4.01
CA ILE A 68 -4.29 5.31 -3.29
C ILE A 68 -5.53 5.11 -2.44
N LYS A 69 -6.12 3.92 -2.50
CA LYS A 69 -7.24 3.47 -1.67
C LYS A 69 -6.80 2.19 -0.96
N THR A 70 -7.03 2.13 0.35
CA THR A 70 -6.84 0.96 1.21
C THR A 70 -8.02 0.92 2.18
N ASN A 71 -8.39 -0.28 2.65
CA ASN A 71 -9.38 -0.48 3.70
C ASN A 71 -8.78 -0.30 5.12
N SER A 72 -7.47 -0.12 5.23
CA SER A 72 -6.78 0.04 6.50
C SER A 72 -6.72 1.51 6.92
N LEU A 73 -7.64 1.90 7.81
CA LEU A 73 -7.63 3.23 8.41
C LEU A 73 -6.32 3.52 9.15
N GLU A 74 -5.72 2.51 9.78
CA GLU A 74 -4.43 2.63 10.47
C GLU A 74 -3.30 2.97 9.49
N ALA A 75 -3.25 2.33 8.31
CA ALA A 75 -2.28 2.67 7.27
C ALA A 75 -2.44 4.11 6.78
N VAL A 76 -3.69 4.58 6.61
CA VAL A 76 -3.99 5.97 6.23
C VAL A 76 -3.46 6.95 7.28
N ASN A 77 -3.74 6.69 8.56
CA ASN A 77 -3.33 7.57 9.66
C ASN A 77 -1.80 7.66 9.76
N ILE A 78 -1.09 6.53 9.71
CA ILE A 78 0.38 6.49 9.80
C ILE A 78 1.03 7.31 8.67
N ILE A 79 0.48 7.24 7.46
CA ILE A 79 1.01 7.98 6.32
C ILE A 79 0.72 9.48 6.47
N GLN A 80 -0.50 9.85 6.86
CA GLN A 80 -0.91 11.25 6.98
C GLN A 80 -0.30 11.97 8.20
N ASP A 81 -0.05 11.28 9.31
CA ASP A 81 0.50 11.91 10.51
C ASP A 81 1.97 12.33 10.35
N ARG A 82 2.75 11.61 9.55
CA ARG A 82 4.13 12.02 9.22
C ARG A 82 4.21 13.33 8.44
N ASP A 83 3.19 13.66 7.65
CA ASP A 83 3.13 14.94 6.93
C ASP A 83 2.83 16.12 7.87
N ARG A 84 2.11 15.88 8.99
CA ARG A 84 1.77 16.91 9.98
C ARG A 84 2.99 17.33 10.81
N GLU A 85 3.85 16.38 11.20
CA GLU A 85 5.05 16.69 11.97
C GLU A 85 6.09 17.44 11.14
N ASN A 86 6.28 17.07 9.87
CA ASN A 86 7.20 17.77 8.96
C ASN A 86 6.74 19.19 8.62
N SER A 87 5.43 19.47 8.63
CA SER A 87 4.88 20.80 8.39
C SER A 87 5.07 21.75 9.59
N ASN A 88 5.21 21.21 10.80
CA ASN A 88 5.37 21.99 12.04
C ASN A 88 6.84 22.28 12.40
N SER A 89 7.81 21.69 11.69
CA SER A 89 9.24 21.91 11.92
C SER A 89 9.85 23.04 11.07
N ALA A 90 9.03 23.79 10.32
CA ALA A 90 9.43 24.89 9.45
C ALA A 90 9.09 26.29 10.02
N LEU A 91 8.85 26.40 11.34
CA LEU A 91 8.61 27.66 12.06
C LEU A 91 9.78 28.05 12.95
#